data_AF-A0A2P7ALJ2-F1
#
_entry.id   AF-A0A2P7ALJ2-F1
#
_cell.length_a   1.000
_cell.length_b   1.000
_cell.length_c   1.000
_cell.angle_alpha   90.00
_cell.angle_beta   90.00
_cell.angle_gamma   90.00
#
_symmetry.space_group_name_H-M   'P 1'
#
loop_
_entity.id
_entity.type
_entity.pdbx_description
1 polymer ?
#
loop_
_entity_poly.entity_id
_entity_poly.type
_entity_poly.pdbx_seq_one_letter_code
_entity_poly.pdbx_strand_id
1 'polypeptide(L)'
;MVDTVDPLNALQAIRLPVVPASSLGEQISAALLAGMVAALLIQLVLAYRNKKRAEPVEQTFIRALEDTFILPEDERLTAQASVIRRYVDVVAGDIAARKQGEDWLEELDGLFQTEFFRKGAGRALHEGLYSRQPAFETAALGPRLCELLQGRMP
;
A
#
# COMPACT_ATOMS: atom_id res chain seq x y z
N MET A 1 5.50 58.19 73.11
CA MET A 1 4.49 57.53 72.26
C MET A 1 5.26 56.96 71.08
N VAL A 2 5.53 55.65 71.10
CA VAL A 2 6.26 54.97 70.03
C VAL A 2 5.19 54.30 69.18
N ASP A 3 4.99 54.79 67.97
CA ASP A 3 4.13 54.15 66.97
C ASP A 3 4.79 52.82 66.57
N THR A 4 4.26 51.71 67.10
CA THR A 4 4.56 50.36 66.62
C THR A 4 4.02 50.23 65.21
N VAL A 5 4.83 50.59 64.22
CA VAL A 5 4.61 50.22 62.83
C VAL A 5 4.64 48.70 62.78
N ASP A 6 3.48 48.09 62.52
CA ASP A 6 3.32 46.65 62.47
C ASP A 6 4.24 46.05 61.39
N PRO A 7 5.30 45.32 61.77
CA PRO A 7 6.26 44.79 60.82
C PRO A 7 5.64 43.74 59.88
N LEU A 8 4.47 43.18 60.21
CA LEU A 8 3.72 42.32 59.30
C LEU A 8 3.13 43.09 58.11
N ASN A 9 2.76 44.36 58.29
CA ASN A 9 2.25 45.19 57.19
C ASN A 9 3.35 45.52 56.17
N ALA A 10 4.59 45.65 56.62
CA ALA A 10 5.74 45.86 55.73
C ALA A 10 6.06 44.63 54.85
N LEU A 11 5.71 43.42 55.31
CA LEU A 11 5.92 42.17 54.57
C LEU A 11 4.82 41.89 53.52
N GLN A 12 3.61 42.44 53.69
CA GLN A 12 2.56 42.35 52.66
C GLN A 12 2.92 43.13 51.38
N ALA A 13 3.70 44.21 51.51
CA ALA A 13 4.18 44.99 50.38
C ALA A 13 5.20 44.25 49.49
N ILE A 14 5.76 43.12 49.96
CA ILE A 14 6.72 42.26 49.24
C ILE A 14 6.01 41.04 48.63
N ARG A 15 4.67 41.04 48.51
CA ARG A 15 4.00 40.06 47.65
C ARG A 15 4.39 40.34 46.19
N LEU A 16 5.26 39.49 45.65
CA LEU A 16 5.49 39.37 44.22
C LEU A 16 4.13 39.24 43.52
N PRO A 17 3.89 39.96 42.40
CA PRO A 17 2.67 39.77 41.64
C PRO A 17 2.60 38.29 41.24
N VAL A 18 1.47 37.64 41.55
CA VAL A 18 1.15 36.33 41.00
C VAL A 18 1.04 36.53 39.50
N VAL A 19 2.13 36.28 38.78
CA VAL A 19 2.08 36.08 37.34
C VAL A 19 1.30 34.78 37.16
N PRO A 20 0.13 34.78 36.51
CA PRO A 20 -0.65 33.57 36.34
C PRO A 20 0.18 32.57 35.53
N ALA A 21 0.63 31.51 36.19
CA ALA A 21 1.42 30.43 35.59
C ALA A 21 0.68 29.71 34.45
N SER A 22 -0.62 29.95 34.29
CA SER A 22 -1.47 29.38 33.25
C SER A 22 -1.12 29.86 31.84
N SER A 23 -0.58 31.07 31.66
CA SER A 23 -0.45 31.62 30.30
C SER A 23 0.69 31.00 29.48
N LEU A 24 1.84 30.72 30.08
CA LEU A 24 3.02 30.20 29.35
C LEU A 24 2.89 28.70 29.05
N GLY A 25 2.40 27.90 30.01
CA GLY A 25 2.18 26.46 29.81
C GLY A 25 1.13 26.16 28.75
N GLU A 26 0.02 26.92 28.75
CA GLU A 26 -1.03 26.81 27.73
C GLU A 26 -0.49 27.20 26.34
N GLN A 27 0.28 28.28 26.23
CA GLN A 27 0.87 28.71 24.95
C GLN A 27 1.84 27.66 24.37
N ILE A 28 2.70 27.06 25.21
CA ILE A 28 3.65 26.03 24.76
C ILE A 28 2.90 24.77 24.32
N SER A 29 1.89 24.35 25.07
CA SER A 29 1.08 23.18 24.72
C SER A 29 0.28 23.39 23.42
N ALA A 30 -0.26 24.59 23.21
CA ALA A 30 -0.98 24.96 22.00
C ALA A 30 -0.05 24.97 20.77
N ALA A 31 1.18 25.49 20.91
CA ALA A 31 2.17 25.47 19.84
C ALA A 31 2.61 24.04 19.46
N LEU A 32 2.78 23.16 20.45
CA LEU A 32 3.12 21.75 20.23
C LEU A 32 1.99 21.00 19.51
N LEU A 33 0.74 21.19 19.96
CA LEU A 33 -0.43 20.60 19.30
C LEU A 33 -0.58 21.10 17.87
N ALA A 34 -0.41 22.40 17.64
CA ALA A 34 -0.45 22.98 16.30
C ALA A 34 0.65 22.41 15.40
N GLY A 35 1.88 22.27 15.92
CA GLY A 35 2.99 21.66 15.19
C GLY A 35 2.73 20.20 14.84
N MET A 36 2.17 19.42 15.77
CA MET A 36 1.82 18.02 15.54
C MET A 36 0.71 17.87 14.50
N VAL A 37 -0.33 18.69 14.56
CA VAL A 37 -1.41 18.70 13.56
C VAL A 37 -0.86 19.13 12.20
N ALA A 38 -0.02 20.16 12.13
CA ALA A 38 0.62 20.58 10.89
C ALA A 38 1.50 19.47 10.29
N ALA A 39 2.29 18.78 11.11
CA ALA A 39 3.10 17.65 10.67
C ALA A 39 2.24 16.49 10.12
N LEU A 40 1.14 16.17 10.80
CA LEU A 40 0.19 15.15 10.35
C LEU A 40 -0.45 15.54 9.00
N LEU A 41 -0.85 16.80 8.84
CA LEU A 41 -1.41 17.30 7.58
C LEU A 41 -0.38 17.26 6.45
N ILE A 42 0.86 17.66 6.71
CA ILE A 42 1.95 17.60 5.71
C ILE A 42 2.21 16.15 5.31
N GLN A 43 2.31 15.23 6.27
CA GLN A 43 2.50 13.81 6.00
C GLN A 43 1.33 13.23 5.19
N LEU A 44 0.09 13.59 5.52
CA LEU A 44 -1.10 13.16 4.78
C LEU A 44 -1.08 13.67 3.33
N VAL A 45 -0.76 14.95 3.13
CA VAL A 45 -0.68 15.56 1.79
C VAL A 45 0.46 14.93 0.99
N LEU A 46 1.63 14.72 1.59
CA LEU A 46 2.76 14.06 0.94
C LEU A 46 2.42 12.61 0.57
N ALA A 47 1.77 11.86 1.45
CA ALA A 47 1.31 10.51 1.18
C ALA A 47 0.31 10.49 0.01
N TYR A 48 -0.66 11.41 -0.02
CA TYR A 48 -1.60 11.54 -1.14
C TYR A 48 -0.92 11.91 -2.46
N ARG A 49 0.06 12.81 -2.44
CA ARG A 49 0.82 13.21 -3.64
C ARG A 49 1.74 12.11 -4.13
N ASN A 50 2.36 11.36 -3.23
CA ASN A 50 3.23 10.24 -3.58
C ASN A 50 2.41 9.04 -4.07
N LYS A 51 1.23 8.80 -3.51
CA LYS A 51 0.29 7.78 -4.02
C LYS A 51 -0.15 8.05 -5.46
N LYS A 52 -0.23 9.31 -5.88
CA LYS A 52 -0.50 9.70 -7.29
C LYS A 52 0.71 9.59 -8.21
N ARG A 53 1.93 9.50 -7.65
CA ARG A 53 3.19 9.37 -8.41
C ARG A 53 3.75 7.95 -8.41
N ALA A 54 3.31 7.11 -7.48
CA ALA A 54 3.60 5.69 -7.52
C ALA A 54 2.96 5.11 -8.78
N GLU A 55 3.74 4.37 -9.57
CA GLU A 55 3.16 3.61 -10.67
C GLU A 55 2.06 2.69 -10.10
N PRO A 56 0.89 2.61 -10.78
CA PRO A 56 -0.11 1.63 -10.40
C PRO A 56 0.53 0.25 -10.39
N VAL A 57 0.19 -0.54 -9.37
CA VAL A 57 0.75 -1.88 -9.15
C VAL A 57 0.68 -2.69 -10.45
N GLU A 58 -0.42 -2.57 -11.17
CA GLU A 58 -0.69 -3.16 -12.46
C GLU A 58 0.37 -2.81 -13.52
N GLN A 59 0.88 -1.58 -13.59
CA GLN A 59 1.94 -1.20 -14.54
C GLN A 59 3.26 -1.92 -14.24
N THR A 60 3.62 -2.08 -12.97
CA THR A 60 4.83 -2.82 -12.58
C THR A 60 4.73 -4.28 -12.99
N PHE A 61 3.56 -4.90 -12.81
CA PHE A 61 3.34 -6.30 -13.20
C PHE A 61 3.19 -6.50 -14.71
N ILE A 62 2.65 -5.52 -15.45
CA ILE A 62 2.65 -5.55 -16.92
C ILE A 62 4.08 -5.54 -17.46
N ARG A 63 4.94 -4.64 -16.96
CA ARG A 63 6.37 -4.64 -17.37
C ARG A 63 7.05 -5.95 -17.03
N ALA A 64 6.80 -6.49 -15.83
CA ALA A 64 7.35 -7.78 -15.44
C ALA A 64 6.86 -8.94 -16.34
N LEU A 65 5.62 -8.87 -16.85
CA LEU A 65 5.13 -9.83 -17.85
C LEU A 65 5.77 -9.62 -19.21
N GLU A 66 5.93 -8.38 -19.67
CA GLU A 66 6.61 -8.04 -20.93
C GLU A 66 8.07 -8.54 -20.92
N ASP A 67 8.75 -8.42 -19.79
CA ASP A 67 10.10 -8.96 -19.58
C ASP A 67 10.16 -10.49 -19.69
N THR A 68 9.04 -11.20 -19.57
CA THR A 68 9.02 -12.66 -19.83
C THR A 68 9.02 -12.99 -21.33
N PHE A 69 8.62 -12.06 -22.20
CA PHE A 69 8.44 -12.36 -23.63
C PHE A 69 9.76 -12.60 -24.36
N ILE A 70 10.87 -12.12 -23.80
CA ILE A 70 12.21 -12.38 -24.32
C ILE A 70 12.73 -13.79 -23.99
N LEU A 71 12.07 -14.50 -23.06
CA LEU A 71 12.49 -15.83 -22.64
C LEU A 71 12.10 -16.92 -23.67
N PRO A 72 12.86 -18.03 -23.71
CA PRO A 72 12.46 -19.25 -24.42
C PRO A 72 11.08 -19.73 -23.98
N GLU A 73 10.35 -20.41 -24.86
CA GLU A 73 8.96 -20.83 -24.61
C GLU A 73 8.80 -21.65 -23.32
N ASP A 74 9.73 -22.57 -23.07
CA ASP A 74 9.75 -23.44 -21.89
C ASP A 74 9.89 -22.66 -20.57
N GLU A 75 10.66 -21.58 -20.58
CA GLU A 75 10.92 -20.75 -19.40
C GLU A 75 9.87 -19.65 -19.23
N ARG A 76 9.32 -19.16 -20.34
CA ARG A 76 8.35 -18.08 -20.40
C ARG A 76 7.10 -18.38 -19.59
N LEU A 77 6.53 -19.58 -19.75
CA LEU A 77 5.30 -19.96 -19.04
C LEU A 77 5.50 -19.97 -17.53
N THR A 78 6.64 -20.50 -17.07
CA THR A 78 7.00 -20.53 -15.65
C THR A 78 7.21 -19.12 -15.11
N ALA A 79 7.90 -18.26 -15.86
CA ALA A 79 8.10 -16.87 -15.48
C ALA A 79 6.76 -16.12 -15.38
N GLN A 80 5.86 -16.27 -16.37
CA GLN A 80 4.53 -15.68 -16.36
C GLN A 80 3.68 -16.15 -15.17
N ALA A 81 3.69 -17.46 -14.87
CA ALA A 81 2.99 -18.00 -13.72
C ALA A 81 3.53 -17.43 -12.40
N SER A 82 4.85 -17.22 -12.28
CA SER A 82 5.46 -16.61 -11.10
C SER A 82 5.05 -15.15 -10.91
N VAL A 83 5.00 -14.39 -12.00
CA VAL A 83 4.60 -12.98 -12.00
C VAL A 83 3.15 -12.84 -11.58
N ILE A 84 2.25 -13.67 -12.13
CA ILE A 84 0.83 -13.68 -11.74
C ILE A 84 0.65 -14.11 -10.28
N ARG A 85 1.40 -15.12 -9.78
CA ARG A 85 1.33 -15.48 -8.36
C ARG A 85 1.72 -14.32 -7.45
N ARG A 86 2.79 -13.61 -7.79
CA ARG A 86 3.23 -12.45 -7.03
C ARG A 86 2.22 -11.30 -7.11
N TYR A 87 1.55 -11.13 -8.24
CA TYR A 87 0.46 -10.16 -8.36
C TYR A 87 -0.71 -10.50 -7.41
N VAL A 88 -1.14 -11.76 -7.39
CA VAL A 88 -2.22 -12.20 -6.48
C VAL A 88 -1.80 -12.06 -5.02
N ASP A 89 -0.55 -12.38 -4.67
CA ASP A 89 -0.02 -12.18 -3.31
C ASP A 89 -0.12 -10.70 -2.88
N VAL A 90 0.22 -9.77 -3.78
CA VAL A 90 0.17 -8.33 -3.49
C VAL A 90 -1.27 -7.80 -3.41
N VAL A 91 -2.20 -8.29 -4.23
CA VAL A 91 -3.55 -7.71 -4.38
C VAL A 91 -4.60 -8.42 -3.52
N ALA A 92 -4.55 -9.74 -3.42
CA ALA A 92 -5.51 -10.57 -2.69
C ALA A 92 -4.92 -11.24 -1.44
N GLY A 93 -3.60 -11.17 -1.26
CA GLY A 93 -2.89 -11.69 -0.10
C GLY A 93 -2.40 -13.12 -0.25
N ASP A 94 -1.54 -13.53 0.69
CA ASP A 94 -0.83 -14.81 0.67
C ASP A 94 -1.76 -16.04 0.67
N ILE A 95 -2.93 -15.97 1.33
CA ILE A 95 -3.89 -17.08 1.33
C ILE A 95 -4.40 -17.37 -0.08
N ALA A 96 -4.70 -16.33 -0.87
CA ALA A 96 -5.13 -16.48 -2.25
C ALA A 96 -3.97 -16.98 -3.14
N ALA A 97 -2.76 -16.46 -2.94
CA ALA A 97 -1.58 -16.85 -3.72
C ALA A 97 -1.13 -18.32 -3.50
N ARG A 98 -1.45 -18.89 -2.33
CA ARG A 98 -1.14 -20.29 -1.99
C ARG A 98 -2.12 -21.31 -2.53
N LYS A 99 -3.26 -20.89 -3.11
CA LYS A 99 -4.20 -21.81 -3.76
C LYS A 99 -3.49 -22.59 -4.88
N GLN A 100 -3.96 -23.80 -5.13
CA GLN A 100 -3.42 -24.72 -6.13
C GLN A 100 -4.56 -25.36 -6.90
N GLY A 101 -4.27 -25.92 -8.07
CA GLY A 101 -5.28 -26.66 -8.84
C GLY A 101 -6.37 -25.78 -9.41
N GLU A 102 -7.58 -26.33 -9.49
CA GLU A 102 -8.79 -25.63 -9.93
C GLU A 102 -9.13 -24.44 -9.00
N ASP A 103 -8.88 -24.55 -7.69
CA ASP A 103 -9.13 -23.47 -6.73
C ASP A 103 -8.30 -22.21 -7.06
N TRP A 104 -7.10 -22.39 -7.62
CA TRP A 104 -6.25 -21.30 -8.09
C TRP A 104 -6.83 -20.64 -9.34
N LEU A 105 -7.30 -21.44 -10.30
CA LEU A 105 -7.90 -20.92 -11.54
C LEU A 105 -9.21 -20.18 -11.25
N GLU A 106 -10.01 -20.68 -10.30
CA GLU A 106 -11.24 -20.01 -9.84
C GLU A 106 -10.96 -18.69 -9.13
N GLU A 107 -9.92 -18.62 -8.31
CA GLU A 107 -9.47 -17.37 -7.69
C GLU A 107 -9.08 -16.33 -8.75
N LEU A 108 -8.33 -16.74 -9.77
CA LEU A 108 -7.95 -15.86 -10.87
C LEU A 108 -9.16 -15.37 -11.67
N ASP A 109 -10.09 -16.26 -12.01
CA ASP A 109 -11.33 -15.91 -12.69
C ASP A 109 -12.15 -14.91 -11.86
N GLY A 110 -12.23 -15.08 -10.54
CA GLY A 110 -12.89 -14.13 -9.63
C GLY A 110 -12.17 -12.78 -9.56
N LEU A 111 -10.83 -12.78 -9.47
CA LEU A 111 -10.02 -11.57 -9.36
C LEU A 111 -10.05 -10.75 -10.64
N PHE A 112 -9.99 -11.39 -11.80
CA PHE A 112 -10.02 -10.74 -13.11
C PHE A 112 -11.43 -10.64 -13.71
N GLN A 113 -12.46 -11.10 -13.00
CA GLN A 113 -13.87 -11.15 -13.47
C GLN A 113 -13.99 -11.77 -14.88
N THR A 114 -13.36 -12.93 -15.06
CA THR A 114 -13.29 -13.64 -16.35
C THR A 114 -13.55 -15.13 -16.16
N GLU A 115 -13.70 -15.88 -17.25
CA GLU A 115 -13.72 -17.36 -17.25
C GLU A 115 -12.49 -17.94 -17.99
N PHE A 116 -11.54 -17.06 -18.33
CA PHE A 116 -10.37 -17.36 -19.14
C PHE A 116 -9.45 -18.39 -18.47
N PHE A 117 -9.33 -18.38 -17.15
CA PHE A 117 -8.40 -19.23 -16.43
C PHE A 117 -8.94 -20.66 -16.27
N ARG A 118 -10.24 -20.83 -16.03
CA ARG A 118 -10.84 -22.17 -15.95
C ARG A 118 -11.18 -22.77 -17.31
N LYS A 119 -11.60 -21.99 -18.30
CA LYS A 119 -12.12 -22.52 -19.58
C LYS A 119 -11.24 -22.27 -20.79
N GLY A 120 -10.24 -21.39 -20.69
CA GLY A 120 -9.43 -20.93 -21.82
C GLY A 120 -7.95 -21.30 -21.73
N ALA A 121 -7.13 -20.58 -22.50
CA ALA A 121 -5.68 -20.75 -22.52
C ALA A 121 -5.02 -20.46 -21.15
N GLY A 122 -5.72 -19.79 -20.22
CA GLY A 122 -5.24 -19.55 -18.86
C GLY A 122 -5.04 -20.83 -18.05
N ARG A 123 -5.64 -21.96 -18.46
CA ARG A 123 -5.35 -23.30 -17.88
C ARG A 123 -3.88 -23.68 -18.01
N ALA A 124 -3.17 -23.16 -19.03
CA ALA A 124 -1.74 -23.41 -19.22
C ALA A 124 -0.89 -22.97 -18.01
N LEU A 125 -1.33 -21.96 -17.24
CA LEU A 125 -0.64 -21.52 -16.02
C LEU A 125 -0.65 -22.58 -14.90
N HIS A 126 -1.53 -23.57 -14.99
CA HIS A 126 -1.59 -24.71 -14.07
C HIS A 126 -1.12 -26.01 -14.73
N GLU A 127 -1.70 -26.36 -15.89
CA GLU A 127 -1.51 -27.65 -16.56
C GLU A 127 -0.31 -27.68 -17.52
N GLY A 128 0.07 -26.51 -18.04
CA GLY A 128 1.14 -26.37 -19.03
C GLY A 128 2.54 -26.45 -18.41
N LEU A 129 2.69 -26.21 -17.10
CA LEU A 129 4.00 -26.19 -16.42
C LEU A 129 4.71 -27.56 -16.40
N TYR A 130 3.96 -28.66 -16.52
CA TYR A 130 4.50 -30.03 -16.49
C TYR A 130 4.31 -30.78 -17.82
N SER A 131 3.67 -30.15 -18.81
CA SER A 131 3.33 -30.79 -20.07
C SER A 131 4.37 -30.49 -21.13
N ARG A 132 5.00 -31.54 -21.67
CA ARG A 132 5.99 -31.44 -22.76
C ARG A 132 5.41 -30.94 -24.09
N GLN A 133 4.10 -30.99 -24.21
CA GLN A 133 3.30 -30.37 -25.28
C GLN A 133 2.14 -29.66 -24.59
N PRO A 134 2.14 -28.33 -24.49
CA PRO A 134 0.99 -27.63 -23.95
C PRO A 134 -0.19 -27.88 -24.89
N ALA A 135 -1.30 -28.39 -24.34
CA ALA A 135 -2.55 -28.55 -25.08
C ALA A 135 -3.20 -27.19 -25.48
N PHE A 136 -2.60 -26.08 -25.03
CA PHE A 136 -3.11 -24.73 -25.16
C PHE A 136 -2.06 -23.80 -25.76
N GLU A 137 -2.51 -22.81 -26.51
CA GLU A 137 -1.65 -21.82 -27.18
C GLU A 137 -1.00 -20.87 -26.16
N THR A 138 0.24 -21.17 -25.79
CA THR A 138 1.07 -20.42 -24.82
C THR A 138 1.53 -19.07 -25.38
N ALA A 139 1.66 -18.95 -26.70
CA ALA A 139 2.11 -17.72 -27.36
C ALA A 139 1.15 -16.54 -27.14
N ALA A 140 -0.16 -16.79 -27.14
CA ALA A 140 -1.19 -15.77 -26.93
C ALA A 140 -1.47 -15.46 -25.45
N LEU A 141 -0.97 -16.30 -24.52
CA LEU A 141 -1.22 -16.16 -23.09
C LEU A 141 -0.65 -14.85 -22.54
N GLY A 142 0.61 -14.55 -22.85
CA GLY A 142 1.31 -13.36 -22.37
C GLY A 142 0.57 -12.05 -22.69
N PRO A 143 0.29 -11.75 -23.97
CA PRO A 143 -0.48 -10.57 -24.37
C PRO A 143 -1.85 -10.50 -23.69
N ARG A 144 -2.55 -11.63 -23.56
CA ARG A 144 -3.86 -11.68 -22.91
C ARG A 144 -3.80 -11.36 -21.42
N LEU A 145 -2.75 -11.79 -20.72
CA LEU A 145 -2.52 -11.43 -19.31
C LEU A 145 -2.27 -9.93 -19.15
N CYS A 146 -1.52 -9.31 -20.07
CA CYS A 146 -1.33 -7.86 -20.07
C CYS A 146 -2.65 -7.10 -20.26
N GLU A 147 -3.50 -7.55 -21.20
CA GLU A 147 -4.84 -6.96 -21.40
C GLU A 147 -5.72 -7.04 -20.14
N LEU A 148 -5.71 -8.19 -19.45
CA LEU A 148 -6.48 -8.38 -18.22
C LEU A 148 -6.01 -7.45 -17.09
N LEU A 149 -4.69 -7.24 -16.96
CA LEU A 149 -4.14 -6.29 -15.98
C LEU A 149 -4.45 -4.84 -16.35
N GLN A 150 -4.43 -4.49 -17.64
CA GLN A 150 -4.81 -3.16 -18.12
C GLN A 150 -6.29 -2.87 -17.85
N GLY A 151 -7.18 -3.86 -18.08
CA GLY A 151 -8.62 -3.74 -17.82
C GLY A 151 -8.99 -3.55 -16.34
N ARG A 152 -8.06 -3.82 -15.41
CA ARG A 152 -8.22 -3.55 -13.98
C ARG A 152 -7.76 -2.16 -13.54
N MET A 153 -7.10 -1.39 -14.40
CA MET A 153 -6.73 -0.01 -14.09
C MET A 153 -8.00 0.88 -14.08
N PRO A 154 -8.27 1.62 -13.00
CA PRO A 154 -9.42 2.53 -12.93
C PRO A 154 -9.26 3.80 -13.77
#